data_AF-A0A353WL83-F1
#
_entry.id   AF-A0A353WL83-F1
#
_cell.length_a   1.000
_cell.length_b   1.000
_cell.length_c   1.000
_cell.angle_alpha   90.00
_cell.angle_beta   90.00
_cell.angle_gamma   90.00
#
_symmetry.space_group_name_H-M   'P 1'
#
loop_
_entity.id
_entity.type
_entity.pdbx_description
1 polymer ?
#
loop_
_entity_poly.entity_id
_entity_poly.type
_entity_poly.pdbx_seq_one_letter_code
_entity_poly.pdbx_strand_id
1 'polypeptide(L)'
;MGLVASQARLLMLTAYKSDLEFKMQQISQKRLLLAATAINVMYNQDAQAVLQNLDKQLELQMKIYETQHKAVSTEYDSVNKIIDKNIEKSFKYVA
;
A
#
# COMPACT_ATOMS: atom_id res chain seq x y z
N MET A 1 -13.60 22.20 16.98
CA MET A 1 -12.52 21.36 17.54
C MET A 1 -12.34 20.02 16.82
N GLY A 2 -13.41 19.30 16.38
CA GLY A 2 -13.27 17.95 15.79
C GLY A 2 -12.75 17.87 14.34
N LEU A 3 -12.98 18.89 13.50
CA LEU A 3 -12.68 18.82 12.05
C LEU A 3 -11.18 18.83 11.72
N VAL A 4 -10.38 19.63 12.43
CA VAL A 4 -8.93 19.72 12.19
C VAL A 4 -8.22 18.43 12.59
N ALA A 5 -8.65 17.80 13.70
CA ALA A 5 -8.11 16.51 14.14
C ALA A 5 -8.45 15.38 13.15
N SER A 6 -9.67 15.34 12.61
CA SER A 6 -10.04 14.35 11.59
C SER A 6 -9.32 14.58 10.27
N GLN A 7 -9.09 15.84 9.88
CA GLN A 7 -8.34 16.16 8.66
C GLN A 7 -6.85 15.80 8.79
N ALA A 8 -6.24 15.99 9.96
CA ALA A 8 -4.88 15.55 10.26
C ALA A 8 -4.75 14.02 10.18
N ARG A 9 -5.74 13.28 10.69
CA ARG A 9 -5.80 11.82 10.56
C ARG A 9 -5.93 11.39 9.10
N LEU A 10 -6.79 12.05 8.32
CA LEU A 10 -6.95 11.77 6.89
C LEU A 10 -5.61 11.94 6.15
N LEU A 11 -4.89 13.03 6.44
CA LEU A 11 -3.57 13.30 5.85
C LEU A 11 -2.54 12.20 6.20
N MET A 12 -2.51 11.73 7.45
CA MET A 12 -1.66 10.60 7.84
C MET A 12 -2.02 9.32 7.09
N LEU A 13 -3.31 9.01 6.95
CA LEU A 13 -3.76 7.82 6.22
C LEU A 13 -3.43 7.90 4.73
N THR A 14 -3.55 9.08 4.12
CA THR A 14 -3.13 9.31 2.73
C THR A 14 -1.63 9.10 2.56
N ALA A 15 -0.82 9.67 3.45
CA ALA A 15 0.64 9.49 3.41
C ALA A 15 1.03 8.02 3.57
N TYR A 16 0.40 7.32 4.52
CA TYR A 16 0.68 5.90 4.75
C TYR A 16 0.23 5.00 3.58
N LYS A 17 -0.94 5.27 3.00
CA LYS A 17 -1.42 4.59 1.78
C LYS A 17 -0.43 4.78 0.62
N SER A 18 0.06 6.00 0.40
CA SER A 18 1.03 6.30 -0.64
C SER A 18 2.38 5.61 -0.42
N ASP A 19 2.86 5.52 0.82
CA ASP A 19 4.08 4.79 1.16
C ASP A 19 3.96 3.28 0.87
N LEU A 20 2.81 2.67 1.18
CA LEU A 20 2.54 1.27 0.86
C LEU A 20 2.51 1.03 -0.66
N GLU A 21 1.90 1.92 -1.44
CA GLU A 21 1.90 1.85 -2.90
C GLU A 21 3.33 1.94 -3.46
N PHE A 22 4.14 2.86 -2.93
CA PHE A 22 5.53 3.02 -3.34
C PHE A 22 6.37 1.76 -3.02
N LYS A 23 6.18 1.16 -1.84
CA LYS A 23 6.85 -0.10 -1.46
C LYS A 23 6.44 -1.25 -2.39
N MET A 24 5.17 -1.37 -2.75
CA MET A 24 4.70 -2.38 -3.71
C MET A 24 5.35 -2.18 -5.10
N GLN A 25 5.45 -0.94 -5.57
CA GLN A 25 6.13 -0.63 -6.84
C GLN A 25 7.61 -1.01 -6.80
N GLN A 26 8.31 -0.71 -5.70
CA GLN A 26 9.72 -1.13 -5.55
C GLN A 26 9.88 -2.65 -5.62
N ILE A 27 8.98 -3.43 -5.01
CA ILE A 27 9.04 -4.89 -5.10
C ILE A 27 8.79 -5.34 -6.53
N SER A 28 7.82 -4.76 -7.23
CA SER A 28 7.56 -5.08 -8.63
C SER A 28 8.80 -4.85 -9.50
N GLN A 29 9.50 -3.74 -9.30
CA GLN A 29 10.77 -3.47 -9.98
C GLN A 29 11.86 -4.50 -9.62
N LYS A 30 11.99 -4.87 -8.34
CA LYS A 30 12.94 -5.92 -7.91
C LYS A 30 12.63 -7.26 -8.58
N ARG A 31 11.36 -7.64 -8.70
CA ARG A 31 10.95 -8.88 -9.40
C ARG A 31 11.29 -8.83 -10.89
N LEU A 32 11.12 -7.67 -11.55
CA LEU A 32 11.49 -7.50 -12.95
C LEU A 32 13.00 -7.63 -13.17
N LEU A 33 13.81 -7.03 -12.29
CA LEU A 33 15.26 -7.20 -12.31
C LEU A 33 15.66 -8.66 -12.05
N LEU A 34 15.01 -9.32 -11.10
CA LEU A 34 15.26 -10.72 -10.78
C LEU A 34 14.94 -11.62 -12.00
N ALA A 35 13.84 -11.36 -12.69
CA ALA A 35 13.48 -12.05 -13.93
C ALA A 35 14.53 -11.86 -15.03
N ALA A 36 15.07 -10.64 -15.19
CA ALA A 36 16.16 -10.38 -16.12
C ALA A 36 17.43 -11.16 -15.74
N THR A 37 17.77 -11.25 -14.45
CA THR A 37 18.91 -12.07 -14.00
C THR A 37 18.66 -13.58 -14.20
N ALA A 38 17.42 -14.05 -14.04
CA ALA A 38 17.07 -15.45 -14.24
C ALA A 38 17.29 -15.93 -15.68
N ILE A 39 17.06 -15.06 -16.67
CA ILE A 39 17.35 -15.36 -18.09
C ILE A 39 18.85 -15.59 -18.31
N ASN A 40 19.73 -14.88 -17.61
CA ASN A 40 21.18 -15.00 -17.77
C ASN A 40 21.73 -16.28 -17.09
N VAL A 41 21.01 -16.84 -16.13
CA VAL A 41 21.46 -17.97 -15.29
C VAL A 41 20.73 -19.28 -15.64
N MET A 42 20.04 -19.33 -16.78
CA MET A 42 19.20 -20.48 -17.19
C MET A 42 19.90 -21.85 -17.16
N TYR A 43 21.22 -21.90 -17.37
CA TYR A 43 21.99 -23.15 -17.43
C TYR A 43 22.39 -23.71 -16.06
N ASN A 44 22.18 -22.97 -14.97
CA ASN A 44 22.65 -23.34 -13.65
C ASN A 44 21.47 -23.66 -12.71
N GLN A 45 21.19 -24.95 -12.55
CA GLN A 45 19.96 -25.45 -11.92
C GLN A 45 19.85 -25.08 -10.43
N ASP A 46 20.96 -25.05 -9.71
CA ASP A 46 21.01 -24.64 -8.30
C ASP A 46 20.71 -23.14 -8.14
N ALA A 47 21.25 -22.30 -9.02
CA ALA A 47 21.00 -20.87 -8.99
C ALA A 47 19.55 -20.51 -9.38
N GLN A 48 18.92 -21.30 -10.25
CA GLN A 48 17.52 -21.14 -10.59
C GLN A 48 16.59 -21.42 -9.39
N ALA A 49 16.90 -22.44 -8.57
CA ALA A 49 16.15 -22.74 -7.36
C ALA A 49 16.24 -21.62 -6.31
N VAL A 50 17.40 -20.99 -6.17
CA VAL A 50 17.59 -19.82 -5.28
C VAL A 50 16.79 -18.61 -5.77
N LEU A 51 16.85 -18.31 -7.07
CA LEU A 51 16.08 -17.21 -7.69
C LEU A 51 14.57 -17.40 -7.53
N GLN A 52 14.07 -18.61 -7.69
CA GLN A 52 12.66 -18.92 -7.46
C GLN A 52 12.25 -18.74 -5.98
N ASN A 53 13.12 -19.08 -5.03
CA ASN A 53 12.84 -18.82 -3.61
C ASN A 53 12.81 -17.32 -3.30
N LEU A 54 13.74 -16.55 -3.87
CA LEU A 54 13.75 -15.09 -3.73
C LEU A 54 12.50 -14.44 -4.33
N ASP A 55 12.05 -14.89 -5.51
CA ASP A 55 10.83 -14.37 -6.13
C ASP A 55 9.58 -14.66 -5.27
N LYS A 56 9.48 -15.88 -4.71
CA LYS A 56 8.40 -16.25 -3.77
C LYS A 56 8.40 -15.37 -2.51
N GLN A 57 9.57 -15.05 -1.97
CA GLN A 57 9.67 -14.15 -0.81
C GLN A 57 9.22 -12.74 -1.15
N LEU A 58 9.62 -12.21 -2.31
CA LEU A 58 9.19 -10.89 -2.80
C LEU A 58 7.68 -10.86 -3.03
N GLU A 59 7.10 -11.92 -3.59
CA GLU A 59 5.66 -12.05 -3.79
C GLU A 59 4.89 -12.08 -2.46
N LEU A 60 5.39 -12.82 -1.46
CA LEU A 60 4.79 -12.83 -0.13
C LEU A 60 4.83 -11.46 0.53
N GLN A 61 5.95 -10.73 0.42
CA GLN A 61 6.04 -9.35 0.90
C GLN A 61 5.06 -8.42 0.17
N MET A 62 4.92 -8.54 -1.15
CA MET A 62 3.96 -7.77 -1.94
C MET A 62 2.53 -8.00 -1.44
N LYS A 63 2.15 -9.25 -1.19
CA LYS A 63 0.82 -9.62 -0.69
C LYS A 63 0.53 -9.05 0.70
N ILE A 64 1.55 -8.98 1.56
CA ILE A 64 1.45 -8.34 2.88
C ILE A 64 1.17 -6.84 2.71
N TYR A 65 1.91 -6.15 1.85
CA TYR A 65 1.69 -4.72 1.61
C TYR A 65 0.33 -4.44 0.95
N GLU A 66 -0.13 -5.31 0.03
CA GLU A 66 -1.47 -5.19 -0.56
C GLU A 66 -2.58 -5.34 0.49
N THR A 67 -2.41 -6.28 1.42
CA THR A 67 -3.36 -6.48 2.54
C THR A 67 -3.39 -5.27 3.46
N GLN A 68 -2.22 -4.71 3.80
CA GLN A 68 -2.12 -3.48 4.59
C GLN A 68 -2.75 -2.29 3.86
N HIS A 69 -2.52 -2.17 2.56
CA HIS A 69 -3.08 -1.10 1.74
C HIS A 69 -4.61 -1.15 1.71
N LYS A 70 -5.21 -2.34 1.53
CA LYS A 70 -6.67 -2.52 1.61
C LYS A 70 -7.23 -2.13 2.98
N ALA A 71 -6.56 -2.51 4.06
CA ALA A 71 -6.97 -2.15 5.41
C ALA A 71 -6.94 -0.62 5.61
N VAL A 72 -5.85 0.04 5.20
CA VAL A 72 -5.68 1.50 5.30
C VAL A 72 -6.65 2.25 4.39
N SER A 73 -6.93 1.75 3.18
CA SER A 73 -7.93 2.33 2.28
C SER A 73 -9.33 2.28 2.91
N THR A 74 -9.69 1.16 3.54
CA THR A 74 -10.97 1.03 4.25
C THR A 74 -11.07 2.01 5.42
N GLU A 75 -9.96 2.22 6.15
CA GLU A 75 -9.88 3.21 7.22
C GLU A 75 -10.03 4.63 6.68
N TYR A 76 -9.35 4.95 5.57
CA TYR A 76 -9.45 6.24 4.88
C TYR A 76 -10.90 6.56 4.50
N ASP A 77 -11.59 5.63 3.84
CA ASP A 77 -12.99 5.82 3.43
C ASP A 77 -13.92 6.02 4.63
N SER A 78 -13.67 5.29 5.70
CA SER A 78 -14.43 5.40 6.96
C SER A 78 -14.23 6.78 7.62
N VAL A 79 -12.99 7.27 7.68
CA VAL A 79 -12.67 8.59 8.24
C VAL A 79 -13.25 9.70 7.34
N ASN A 80 -13.11 9.59 6.02
CA ASN A 80 -13.63 10.57 5.08
C ASN A 80 -15.16 10.73 5.22
N LYS A 81 -15.88 9.60 5.32
CA LYS A 81 -17.33 9.60 5.55
C LYS A 81 -17.74 10.28 6.86
N ILE A 82 -16.94 10.16 7.92
CA ILE A 82 -17.21 10.84 9.20
C ILE A 82 -17.00 12.35 9.06
N ILE A 83 -15.96 12.76 8.34
CA ILE A 83 -15.70 14.17 8.03
C ILE A 83 -16.90 14.76 7.27
N ASP A 84 -17.34 14.11 6.19
CA ASP A 84 -18.47 14.56 5.38
C ASP A 84 -19.74 14.75 6.22
N LYS A 85 -20.06 13.77 7.08
CA LYS A 85 -21.21 13.86 8.00
C LYS A 85 -21.08 15.00 9.01
N ASN A 86 -19.89 15.25 9.53
CA ASN A 86 -19.65 16.32 10.49
C ASN A 86 -19.75 17.70 9.82
N ILE A 87 -19.28 17.81 8.59
CA ILE A 87 -19.43 19.02 7.75
C ILE A 87 -20.93 19.27 7.49
N GLU A 88 -21.68 18.27 7.03
CA GLU A 88 -23.11 18.39 6.75
C GLU A 88 -23.91 18.83 7.98
N LYS A 89 -23.65 18.23 9.15
CA LYS A 89 -24.26 18.65 10.42
C LYS A 89 -23.90 20.08 10.79
N SER A 90 -22.62 20.45 10.65
CA SER A 90 -22.16 21.80 10.98
C SER A 90 -22.88 22.87 10.14
N PHE A 91 -23.15 22.59 8.86
CA PHE A 91 -23.93 23.51 8.01
C PHE A 91 -25.43 23.52 8.33
N LYS A 92 -26.04 22.38 8.69
CA LYS A 92 -27.46 22.33 9.11
C LYS A 92 -27.76 23.07 10.41
N TYR A 93 -26.78 23.25 11.29
CA TYR A 93 -26.94 24.03 12.53
C TYR A 93 -26.68 25.52 12.35
N VAL A 94 -26.10 25.94 11.23
CA VAL A 94 -25.71 27.34 10.95
C VAL A 94 -26.69 28.03 9.98
N ALA A 95 -27.50 27.27 9.23
CA ALA A 95 -28.62 27.76 8.42
C ALA A 95 -29.95 27.60 9.17
#